data_AF-A0A4P9WIR8-F1
#
_entry.id   AF-A0A4P9WIR8-F1
#
_cell.length_a   1.000
_cell.length_b   1.000
_cell.length_c   1.000
_cell.angle_alpha   90.00
_cell.angle_beta   90.00
_cell.angle_gamma   90.00
#
_symmetry.space_group_name_H-M   'P 1'
#
loop_
_entity.id
_entity.type
_entity.pdbx_description
1 polymer ?
#
loop_
_entity_poly.entity_id
_entity_poly.type
_entity_poly.pdbx_seq_one_letter_code
_entity_poly.pdbx_strand_id
1 'polypeptide(L)'
;MLLDTHSVKTILIQMTNIHAETPAPPSAAYLKLLGKGVAKIEQLLKVVLRPFEPVEGLVETYMLLFNDPSVSNFQKVVELKGLKRAEEKILIDAFQRRLPTSNLTGAYVSSTSPLGPAPPGQAGGAAKPDASAAGGKFKTDFRKFVAGMSKKS
;
A
#
# COMPACT_ATOMS: atom_id res chain seq x y z
N MET A 1 -0.60 16.26 20.83
CA MET A 1 -0.25 16.78 19.49
C MET A 1 -1.45 17.25 18.65
N LEU A 2 -2.70 16.96 19.03
CA LEU A 2 -3.87 17.52 18.32
C LEU A 2 -3.88 19.07 18.35
N LEU A 3 -3.40 19.63 19.46
CA LEU A 3 -3.29 21.06 19.70
C LEU A 3 -2.32 21.74 18.71
N ASP A 4 -1.23 21.08 18.35
CA ASP A 4 -0.27 21.55 17.35
C ASP A 4 -0.90 21.59 15.95
N THR A 5 -1.58 20.51 15.54
CA THR A 5 -2.25 20.47 14.23
C THR A 5 -3.36 21.51 14.13
N HIS A 6 -4.12 21.72 15.21
CA HIS A 6 -5.11 22.78 15.30
C HIS A 6 -4.48 24.17 15.16
N SER A 7 -3.33 24.39 15.79
CA SER A 7 -2.59 25.64 15.70
C SER A 7 -2.10 25.91 14.28
N VAL A 8 -1.51 24.92 13.60
CA VAL A 8 -1.10 25.02 12.19
C VAL A 8 -2.28 25.35 11.27
N LYS A 9 -3.42 24.66 11.45
CA LYS A 9 -4.65 24.93 10.68
C LYS A 9 -5.12 26.37 10.89
N THR A 10 -5.09 26.86 12.12
CA THR A 10 -5.52 28.21 12.46
C THR A 10 -4.60 29.25 11.84
N ILE A 11 -3.28 29.08 11.95
CA ILE A 11 -2.29 29.97 11.33
C ILE A 11 -2.48 30.03 9.81
N LEU A 12 -2.65 28.88 9.14
CA LEU A 12 -2.87 28.81 7.70
C LEU A 12 -4.17 29.48 7.24
N ILE A 13 -5.20 29.54 8.09
CA ILE A 13 -6.44 30.29 7.83
C ILE A 13 -6.22 31.79 8.06
N GLN A 14 -5.53 32.16 9.14
CA GLN A 14 -5.20 33.56 9.42
C GLN A 14 -4.33 34.16 8.30
N MET A 15 -3.41 33.36 7.74
CA MET A 15 -2.55 33.75 6.62
C MET A 15 -3.30 34.28 5.40
N THR A 16 -4.51 33.77 5.12
CA THR A 16 -5.27 34.23 3.95
C THR A 16 -5.78 35.66 4.09
N ASN A 17 -5.72 36.23 5.29
CA ASN A 17 -6.19 37.58 5.60
C ASN A 17 -5.07 38.50 6.11
N ILE A 18 -3.80 38.07 6.11
CA ILE A 18 -2.68 38.86 6.69
C ILE A 18 -2.51 40.24 6.04
N HIS A 19 -2.81 40.37 4.75
CA HIS A 19 -2.70 41.63 4.00
C HIS A 19 -4.04 42.12 3.46
N ALA A 20 -5.15 41.54 3.92
CA ALA A 20 -6.48 41.91 3.43
C ALA A 20 -6.98 43.14 4.18
N GLU A 21 -7.21 44.25 3.46
CA GLU A 21 -7.83 45.46 4.05
C GLU A 21 -9.25 45.20 4.55
N THR A 22 -9.94 44.21 3.94
CA THR A 22 -11.22 43.69 4.43
C THR A 22 -11.10 42.17 4.60
N PRO A 23 -11.23 41.63 5.81
CA PRO A 23 -11.16 40.20 6.06
C PRO A 23 -12.25 39.46 5.26
N ALA A 24 -11.83 38.54 4.40
CA ALA A 24 -12.73 37.69 3.64
C ALA A 24 -12.58 36.23 4.12
N PRO A 25 -13.68 35.47 4.18
CA PRO A 25 -13.57 34.04 4.47
C PRO A 25 -12.73 33.37 3.36
N PRO A 26 -11.78 32.47 3.73
CA PRO A 26 -11.03 31.72 2.74
C PRO A 26 -11.96 30.92 1.83
N SER A 27 -11.53 30.69 0.59
CA SER A 27 -12.32 29.90 -0.35
C SER A 27 -12.63 28.50 0.21
N ALA A 28 -13.84 28.00 -0.07
CA ALA A 28 -14.26 26.67 0.39
C ALA A 28 -13.34 25.56 -0.15
N ALA A 29 -12.74 25.75 -1.33
CA ALA A 29 -11.76 24.84 -1.90
C ALA A 29 -10.47 24.79 -1.07
N TYR A 30 -9.96 25.95 -0.62
CA TYR A 30 -8.80 26.04 0.25
C TYR A 30 -9.05 25.32 1.59
N LEU A 31 -10.17 25.62 2.25
CA LEU A 31 -10.52 24.98 3.52
C LEU A 31 -10.66 23.46 3.40
N LYS A 32 -11.22 22.97 2.28
CA LYS A 32 -11.30 21.52 1.99
C LYS A 32 -9.92 20.89 1.80
N LEU A 33 -9.01 21.53 1.07
CA LEU A 33 -7.65 21.02 0.87
C LEU A 33 -6.87 21.02 2.18
N LEU A 34 -6.94 22.11 2.93
CA LEU A 34 -6.32 22.23 4.25
C LEU A 34 -6.84 21.17 5.21
N GLY A 35 -8.15 20.96 5.27
CA GLY A 35 -8.76 19.92 6.11
C GLY A 35 -8.27 18.51 5.76
N LYS A 36 -8.16 18.19 4.46
CA LYS A 36 -7.60 16.91 4.00
C LYS A 36 -6.11 16.78 4.35
N GLY A 37 -5.31 17.84 4.20
CA GLY A 37 -3.90 17.84 4.54
C GLY A 37 -3.66 17.64 6.03
N VAL A 38 -4.39 18.41 6.86
CA VAL A 38 -4.39 18.31 8.33
C VAL A 38 -4.76 16.90 8.78
N ALA A 39 -5.84 16.31 8.24
CA ALA A 39 -6.24 14.94 8.58
C ALA A 39 -5.14 13.91 8.24
N LYS A 40 -4.49 14.03 7.07
CA LYS A 40 -3.38 13.15 6.69
C LYS A 40 -2.18 13.28 7.64
N ILE A 41 -1.84 14.51 8.05
CA ILE A 41 -0.76 14.76 9.01
C ILE A 41 -1.10 14.10 10.35
N GLU A 42 -2.34 14.22 10.83
CA GLU A 42 -2.77 13.54 12.06
C GLU A 42 -2.69 12.01 11.95
N GLN A 43 -3.10 11.45 10.81
CA GLN A 43 -3.01 10.01 10.57
C GLN A 43 -1.55 9.52 10.62
N LEU A 44 -0.64 10.25 9.96
CA LEU A 44 0.79 9.94 9.96
C LEU A 44 1.36 10.02 11.37
N LEU A 45 1.04 11.09 12.09
CA LEU A 45 1.50 11.32 13.44
C LEU A 45 0.99 10.25 14.41
N LYS A 46 -0.26 9.78 14.24
CA LYS A 46 -0.83 8.67 15.02
C LYS A 46 -0.04 7.37 14.84
N VAL A 47 0.44 7.08 13.63
CA VAL A 47 1.25 5.87 13.37
C VAL A 47 2.67 6.03 13.90
N VAL A 48 3.31 7.17 13.66
CA VAL A 48 4.70 7.44 14.08
C VAL A 48 4.83 7.52 15.61
N LEU A 49 3.86 8.12 16.29
CA LEU A 49 3.89 8.23 17.76
C LEU A 49 3.45 6.97 18.51
N ARG A 50 2.93 5.95 17.82
CA ARG A 50 2.59 4.70 18.48
C ARG A 50 3.84 4.04 19.06
N PRO A 51 3.76 3.33 20.20
CA PRO A 51 4.86 2.48 20.65
C PRO A 51 5.15 1.40 19.60
N PHE A 52 6.42 0.96 19.53
CA PHE A 52 6.85 -0.11 18.61
C PHE A 52 6.19 -1.44 18.96
N GLU A 53 6.03 -1.72 20.25
CA GLU A 53 5.40 -2.93 20.75
C GLU A 53 3.96 -2.62 21.21
N PRO A 54 2.94 -3.40 20.78
CA PRO A 54 3.01 -4.56 19.88
C PRO A 54 3.13 -4.18 18.39
N VAL A 55 3.96 -4.92 17.65
CA VAL A 55 4.26 -4.73 16.22
C VAL A 55 2.99 -4.81 15.37
N GLU A 56 2.15 -5.79 15.66
CA GLU A 56 0.88 -6.05 14.98
C GLU A 56 -0.08 -4.87 15.11
N GLY A 57 -0.09 -4.23 16.28
CA GLY A 57 -0.94 -3.07 16.51
C GLY A 57 -0.55 -1.87 15.64
N LEU A 58 0.75 -1.65 15.42
CA LEU A 58 1.22 -0.56 14.56
C LEU A 58 0.78 -0.79 13.12
N VAL A 59 0.99 -2.02 12.61
CA VAL A 59 0.55 -2.45 11.28
C VAL A 59 -0.97 -2.27 11.11
N GLU A 60 -1.77 -2.69 12.09
CA GLU A 60 -3.22 -2.52 12.08
C GLU A 60 -3.65 -1.06 12.04
N THR A 61 -2.99 -0.21 12.81
CA THR A 61 -3.29 1.23 12.85
C THR A 61 -2.99 1.87 11.50
N TYR A 62 -1.88 1.51 10.89
CA TYR A 62 -1.54 2.00 9.55
C TYR A 62 -2.58 1.56 8.52
N MET A 63 -2.94 0.28 8.49
CA MET A 63 -3.97 -0.22 7.58
C MET A 63 -5.32 0.48 7.79
N LEU A 64 -5.73 0.71 9.04
CA LEU A 64 -6.99 1.37 9.37
C LEU A 64 -7.01 2.85 8.95
N LEU A 65 -5.90 3.57 9.11
CA LEU A 65 -5.84 5.01 8.85
C LEU A 65 -5.55 5.35 7.39
N PHE A 66 -4.68 4.58 6.73
CA PHE A 66 -4.23 4.86 5.37
C PHE A 66 -4.95 4.00 4.32
N ASN A 67 -5.42 2.82 4.72
CA ASN A 67 -6.07 1.85 3.83
C ASN A 67 -5.27 1.58 2.54
N ASP A 68 -3.94 1.64 2.67
CA ASP A 68 -2.96 1.54 1.59
C ASP A 68 -2.14 0.25 1.76
N PRO A 69 -2.23 -0.71 0.82
CA PRO A 69 -1.46 -1.96 0.87
C PRO A 69 0.00 -1.81 0.40
N SER A 70 0.46 -0.60 0.05
CA SER A 70 1.82 -0.36 -0.45
C SER A 70 2.89 -0.50 0.63
N VAL A 71 3.75 -1.51 0.47
CA VAL A 71 4.92 -1.73 1.35
C VAL A 71 5.87 -0.55 1.34
N SER A 72 6.08 0.11 0.19
CA SER A 72 6.99 1.27 0.08
C SER A 72 6.48 2.48 0.87
N ASN A 73 5.16 2.70 0.88
CA ASN A 73 4.58 3.79 1.67
C ASN A 73 4.64 3.47 3.16
N PHE A 74 4.35 2.22 3.54
CA PHE A 74 4.51 1.78 4.92
C PHE A 74 5.96 1.94 5.41
N GLN A 75 6.94 1.55 4.59
CA GLN A 75 8.37 1.72 4.91
C GLN A 75 8.74 3.17 5.20
N LYS A 76 8.32 4.13 4.35
CA LYS A 76 8.55 5.56 4.61
C LYS A 76 7.96 6.02 5.94
N VAL A 77 6.77 5.52 6.31
CA VAL A 77 6.16 5.88 7.61
C VAL A 77 6.95 5.28 8.77
N VAL A 78 7.46 4.05 8.64
CA VAL A 78 8.30 3.40 9.65
C VAL A 78 9.67 4.10 9.78
N GLU A 79 10.27 4.55 8.67
CA GLU A 79 11.51 5.32 8.66
C GLU A 79 11.36 6.64 9.43
N LEU A 80 10.23 7.33 9.31
CA LEU A 80 9.93 8.55 10.06
C LEU A 80 9.87 8.33 11.58
N LYS A 81 9.70 7.08 12.02
CA LYS A 81 9.71 6.71 13.43
C LYS A 81 11.12 6.62 14.01
N GLY A 82 12.16 6.62 13.18
CA GLY A 82 13.56 6.56 13.61
C GLY A 82 13.98 5.22 14.20
N LEU A 83 13.31 4.13 13.80
CA LEU A 83 13.61 2.77 14.29
C LEU A 83 14.93 2.24 13.72
N LYS A 84 15.52 1.26 14.41
CA LYS A 84 16.70 0.54 13.90
C LYS A 84 16.29 -0.36 12.72
N ARG A 85 17.21 -0.61 11.79
CA ARG A 85 16.99 -1.52 10.64
C ARG A 85 16.39 -2.89 11.01
N ALA A 86 16.77 -3.44 12.16
CA ALA A 86 16.23 -4.72 12.63
C ALA A 86 14.74 -4.63 13.00
N GLU A 87 14.34 -3.55 13.66
CA GLU A 87 12.95 -3.28 14.08
C GLU A 87 12.07 -2.92 12.88
N GLU A 88 12.61 -2.14 11.94
CA GLU A 88 11.96 -1.84 10.66
C GLU A 88 11.64 -3.12 9.90
N LYS A 89 12.61 -4.03 9.75
CA LYS A 89 12.41 -5.31 9.07
C LYS A 89 11.27 -6.13 9.70
N ILE A 90 11.21 -6.19 11.03
CA ILE A 90 10.15 -6.90 11.76
C ILE A 90 8.76 -6.34 11.40
N LEU A 91 8.63 -5.01 11.35
CA LEU A 91 7.38 -4.34 10.97
C LEU A 91 7.00 -4.60 9.51
N ILE A 92 7.96 -4.53 8.58
CA ILE A 92 7.73 -4.82 7.16
C ILE A 92 7.25 -6.27 6.99
N ASP A 93 7.91 -7.23 7.64
CA ASP A 93 7.54 -8.65 7.58
C ASP A 93 6.13 -8.89 8.17
N ALA A 94 5.77 -8.18 9.24
CA ALA A 94 4.43 -8.24 9.84
C ALA A 94 3.36 -7.61 8.92
N PHE A 95 3.68 -6.50 8.27
CA PHE A 95 2.78 -5.85 7.30
C PHE A 95 2.50 -6.76 6.10
N GLN A 96 3.53 -7.39 5.53
CA GLN A 96 3.38 -8.32 4.40
C GLN A 96 2.52 -9.54 4.75
N ARG A 97 2.65 -10.08 5.97
CA ARG A 97 1.80 -11.18 6.47
C ARG A 97 0.31 -10.81 6.56
N ARG A 98 -0.02 -9.52 6.67
CA ARG A 98 -1.40 -9.02 6.76
C ARG A 98 -2.02 -8.68 5.41
N LEU A 99 -1.21 -8.55 4.36
CA LEU A 99 -1.72 -8.33 3.01
C LEU A 99 -2.38 -9.62 2.49
N PRO A 100 -3.56 -9.54 1.86
CA PRO A 100 -4.19 -10.70 1.24
C PRO A 100 -3.24 -11.29 0.19
N THR A 101 -2.83 -12.54 0.40
CA THR A 101 -1.83 -13.26 -0.38
C THR A 101 -2.29 -13.48 -1.81
N SER A 102 -1.87 -12.61 -2.73
CA SER A 102 -1.75 -12.95 -4.14
C SER A 102 -0.26 -13.17 -4.44
N ASN A 103 0.16 -14.43 -4.33
CA ASN A 103 1.49 -14.96 -4.70
C ASN A 103 2.68 -14.59 -3.81
N LEU A 104 3.06 -15.52 -2.92
CA LEU A 104 4.44 -15.98 -2.75
C LEU A 104 4.42 -17.43 -2.25
N THR A 105 4.30 -18.33 -3.21
CA THR A 105 4.87 -19.67 -3.16
C THR A 105 6.37 -19.57 -2.88
N GLY A 106 6.86 -20.18 -1.79
CA GLY A 106 8.31 -20.32 -1.59
C GLY A 106 8.78 -20.43 -0.15
N ALA A 107 8.65 -21.64 0.41
CA ALA A 107 9.57 -22.22 1.38
C ALA A 107 9.82 -21.50 2.72
N TYR A 108 9.03 -21.87 3.74
CA TYR A 108 9.59 -22.16 5.06
C TYR A 108 8.90 -23.39 5.66
N VAL A 109 9.11 -24.55 5.03
CA VAL A 109 9.12 -25.82 5.75
C VAL A 109 10.56 -26.08 6.17
N SER A 110 11.00 -25.38 7.22
CA SER A 110 12.19 -25.82 7.97
C SER A 110 11.73 -26.86 8.99
N SER A 111 11.47 -28.06 8.48
CA SER A 111 11.40 -29.27 9.28
C SER A 111 12.37 -30.29 8.67
N THR A 112 13.16 -30.90 9.56
CA THR A 112 14.02 -32.07 9.41
C THR A 112 15.53 -31.84 9.23
N SER A 113 16.25 -32.23 10.28
CA SER A 113 17.59 -32.84 10.23
C SER A 113 17.48 -34.18 10.98
N PRO A 114 18.46 -35.08 10.90
CA PRO A 114 19.03 -35.73 9.71
C PRO A 114 18.96 -37.27 9.88
N LEU A 115 19.23 -38.07 8.83
CA LEU A 115 19.88 -39.41 8.86
C LEU A 115 19.49 -40.24 7.61
N GLY A 116 20.50 -40.68 6.86
CA GLY A 116 20.36 -41.76 5.86
C GLY A 116 21.30 -41.61 4.66
N PRO A 117 22.27 -42.53 4.45
CA PRO A 117 23.17 -42.49 3.30
C PRO A 117 22.53 -43.08 2.03
N ALA A 118 23.14 -42.72 0.90
CA ALA A 118 22.75 -42.91 -0.51
C ALA A 118 22.26 -44.32 -0.95
N PRO A 119 21.64 -44.39 -2.14
CA PRO A 119 22.36 -44.98 -3.28
C PRO A 119 22.20 -44.22 -4.63
N PRO A 120 23.06 -44.52 -5.64
CA PRO A 120 23.12 -43.80 -6.91
C PRO A 120 22.39 -44.52 -8.06
N GLY A 121 21.88 -43.79 -9.06
CA GLY A 121 21.52 -44.40 -10.35
C GLY A 121 20.59 -43.60 -11.27
N GLN A 122 21.10 -43.28 -12.47
CA GLN A 122 20.43 -43.13 -13.79
C GLN A 122 19.40 -41.99 -13.96
N ALA A 123 19.64 -40.98 -14.81
CA ALA A 123 19.77 -40.95 -16.28
C ALA A 123 18.44 -41.08 -17.04
N GLY A 124 18.10 -40.01 -17.79
CA GLY A 124 17.30 -40.07 -19.03
C GLY A 124 15.85 -39.60 -18.93
N GLY A 125 15.44 -38.69 -19.83
CA GLY A 125 14.03 -38.51 -20.19
C GLY A 125 13.62 -37.10 -20.60
N ALA A 126 13.80 -36.76 -21.86
CA ALA A 126 13.22 -35.57 -22.50
C ALA A 126 11.72 -35.77 -22.80
N ALA A 127 10.89 -34.72 -22.62
CA ALA A 127 9.59 -34.61 -23.32
C ALA A 127 9.06 -33.15 -23.36
N LYS A 128 9.08 -32.60 -24.59
CA LYS A 128 8.26 -31.54 -25.24
C LYS A 128 7.43 -30.51 -24.44
N PRO A 129 7.47 -29.22 -24.83
CA PRO A 129 6.36 -28.29 -24.65
C PRO A 129 5.42 -28.31 -25.87
N ASP A 130 4.11 -28.53 -25.65
CA ASP A 130 3.06 -28.32 -26.65
C ASP A 130 2.36 -26.97 -26.39
N ALA A 131 2.20 -26.20 -27.46
CA ALA A 131 1.61 -24.88 -27.47
C ALA A 131 0.10 -24.98 -27.73
N SER A 132 -0.75 -24.31 -26.95
CA SER A 132 -2.14 -24.13 -27.35
C SER A 132 -2.74 -22.78 -26.96
N ALA A 133 -2.90 -22.00 -28.02
CA ALA A 133 -3.79 -20.87 -28.29
C ALA A 133 -5.00 -20.65 -27.35
N ALA A 134 -5.07 -19.44 -26.80
CA ALA A 134 -6.31 -18.87 -26.25
C ALA A 134 -6.47 -17.39 -26.70
N GLY A 135 -6.64 -17.16 -28.01
CA GLY A 135 -6.79 -15.81 -28.58
C GLY A 135 -8.00 -15.60 -29.50
N GLY A 136 -8.89 -16.58 -29.64
CA GLY A 136 -9.87 -16.62 -30.73
C GLY A 136 -11.23 -15.96 -30.49
N LYS A 137 -11.66 -15.75 -29.25
CA LYS A 137 -13.07 -15.37 -28.97
C LYS A 137 -13.31 -13.85 -28.95
N PHE A 138 -12.45 -13.10 -28.27
CA PHE A 138 -12.64 -11.65 -28.08
C PHE A 138 -12.65 -10.83 -29.39
N LYS A 139 -11.81 -11.20 -30.36
CA LYS A 139 -11.67 -10.46 -31.62
C LYS A 139 -12.90 -10.61 -32.54
N THR A 140 -13.63 -11.71 -32.41
CA THR A 140 -14.85 -11.98 -33.17
C THR A 140 -16.02 -11.18 -32.60
N ASP A 141 -16.15 -11.14 -31.27
CA ASP A 141 -17.22 -10.41 -30.58
C ASP A 141 -17.07 -8.89 -30.74
N PHE A 142 -15.83 -8.37 -30.70
CA PHE A 142 -15.57 -6.94 -30.88
C PHE A 142 -15.95 -6.44 -32.29
N ARG A 143 -15.69 -7.24 -33.33
CA ARG A 143 -16.06 -6.88 -34.71
C ARG A 143 -17.58 -6.78 -34.88
N LYS A 144 -18.34 -7.64 -34.21
CA LYS A 144 -19.82 -7.65 -34.27
C LYS A 144 -20.42 -6.42 -33.56
N PHE A 145 -19.79 -5.96 -32.47
CA PHE A 145 -20.19 -4.74 -31.77
C PHE A 145 -19.94 -3.47 -32.60
N VAL A 146 -18.76 -3.33 -33.20
CA VAL A 146 -18.43 -2.14 -34.03
C VAL A 146 -19.34 -2.03 -35.25
N ALA A 147 -19.67 -3.16 -35.89
CA ALA A 147 -20.62 -3.17 -37.01
C ALA A 147 -22.04 -2.71 -36.61
N GLY A 148 -22.47 -2.94 -35.37
CA GLY A 148 -23.76 -2.51 -34.85
C GLY A 148 -23.86 -1.01 -34.56
N MET A 149 -22.73 -0.34 -34.31
CA MET A 149 -22.69 1.07 -33.93
C MET A 149 -22.81 2.03 -35.13
N SER A 150 -22.47 1.56 -36.34
CA SER A 150 -22.50 2.38 -37.56
C SER A 150 -23.89 2.54 -38.19
N LYS A 151 -24.98 2.07 -37.54
CA LYS A 151 -26.34 2.06 -38.10
C LYS A 151 -27.36 2.91 -37.32
N LYS A 152 -26.94 4.04 -36.77
CA LYS A 152 -27.84 5.13 -36.36
C LYS A 152 -27.27 6.48 -36.84
N SER A 153 -27.61 6.85 -38.07
CA SER A 153 -27.91 8.23 -38.44
C SER A 153 -29.42 8.38 -38.48
#